data_AF-A0A9Y1BNC9-F1
#
_entry.id   AF-A0A9Y1BNC9-F1
#
_cell.length_a   1.000
_cell.length_b   1.000
_cell.length_c   1.000
_cell.angle_alpha   90.00
_cell.angle_beta   90.00
_cell.angle_gamma   90.00
#
_symmetry.space_group_name_H-M   'P 1'
#
loop_
_entity.id
_entity.type
_entity.pdbx_description
1 polymer ?
#
loop_
_entity_poly.entity_id
_entity_poly.type
_entity_poly.pdbx_seq_one_letter_code
_entity_poly.pdbx_strand_id
1 'polypeptide(L)'
;MSKILSLKEINNDVTIEKMELIINLYEQGTLTKKEASKLAEHLLKKFKAFKPQKEKKEQYEFILDLCISLTTIKRAEERFEQHYLKSLKEELVKAKKM
;
A
#
# COMPACT_ATOMS: atom_id res chain seq x y z
N MET A 1 0.70 24.34 -3.54
CA MET A 1 -0.66 23.89 -3.18
C MET A 1 -0.67 22.37 -3.25
N SER A 2 -0.54 21.69 -2.12
CA SER A 2 -0.54 20.22 -2.05
C SER A 2 -1.93 19.71 -2.40
N LYS A 3 -2.06 19.09 -3.57
CA LYS A 3 -3.30 18.46 -4.03
C LYS A 3 -3.52 17.22 -3.18
N ILE A 4 -4.36 17.34 -2.15
CA ILE A 4 -4.90 16.19 -1.43
C ILE A 4 -5.64 15.37 -2.50
N LEU A 5 -5.06 14.25 -2.92
CA LEU A 5 -5.75 13.34 -3.84
C LEU A 5 -7.07 12.95 -3.18
N SER A 6 -8.17 13.32 -3.82
CA SER A 6 -9.48 12.92 -3.36
C SER A 6 -9.57 11.39 -3.45
N LEU A 7 -10.08 10.74 -2.40
CA LEU A 7 -10.33 9.28 -2.35
C LEU A 7 -11.16 8.74 -3.54
N LYS A 8 -11.80 9.63 -4.30
CA LYS A 8 -12.58 9.36 -5.51
C LYS A 8 -11.73 9.18 -6.78
N GLU A 9 -10.51 9.71 -6.83
CA GLU A 9 -9.61 9.55 -8.01
C GLU A 9 -8.80 8.24 -7.98
N ILE A 10 -8.96 7.43 -6.93
CA ILE A 10 -8.44 6.07 -6.83
C ILE A 10 -9.32 5.15 -7.72
N ASN A 11 -9.17 5.32 -9.04
CA ASN A 11 -9.80 4.55 -10.11
C ASN A 11 -9.43 3.06 -10.02
N ASN A 12 -10.23 2.18 -10.62
CA ASN A 12 -10.35 0.72 -10.40
C ASN A 12 -9.10 -0.18 -10.46
N ASP A 13 -7.90 0.33 -10.69
CA ASP A 13 -6.67 -0.44 -10.54
C ASP A 13 -6.09 -0.26 -9.14
N VAL A 14 -6.02 -1.31 -8.34
CA VAL A 14 -5.20 -1.32 -7.13
C VAL A 14 -3.74 -1.39 -7.59
N THR A 15 -3.19 -0.25 -8.02
CA THR A 15 -1.81 -0.21 -8.48
C THR A 15 -0.88 -0.17 -7.28
N ILE A 16 0.23 -0.90 -7.40
CA ILE A 16 1.41 -0.82 -6.52
C ILE A 16 1.79 0.64 -6.22
N GLU A 17 1.59 1.53 -7.20
CA GLU A 17 1.81 2.98 -7.12
C GLU A 17 0.99 3.66 -6.01
N LYS A 18 -0.23 3.18 -5.73
CA LYS A 18 -1.07 3.73 -4.65
C LYS A 18 -0.52 3.36 -3.28
N MET A 19 0.04 2.17 -3.14
CA MET A 19 0.69 1.76 -1.91
C MET A 19 1.99 2.54 -1.69
N GLU A 20 2.78 2.72 -2.75
CA GLU A 20 3.96 3.60 -2.72
C GLU A 20 3.59 5.03 -2.37
N LEU A 21 2.51 5.56 -2.94
CA LEU A 21 2.03 6.91 -2.62
C LEU A 21 1.67 7.03 -1.14
N ILE A 22 0.97 6.05 -0.56
CA ILE A 22 0.64 6.04 0.87
C ILE A 22 1.93 6.05 1.71
N ILE A 23 2.91 5.21 1.36
CA ILE A 23 4.19 5.15 2.08
C ILE A 23 4.93 6.49 1.98
N ASN A 24 5.01 7.07 0.78
CA ASN A 24 5.71 8.34 0.57
C ASN A 24 5.04 9.49 1.33
N LEU A 25 3.71 9.59 1.30
CA LEU A 25 2.97 10.60 2.05
C LEU A 25 3.11 10.41 3.57
N TYR A 26 3.22 9.16 4.02
CA TYR A 26 3.49 8.84 5.42
C TYR A 26 4.88 9.31 5.85
N GLU A 27 5.93 8.96 5.10
CA GLU A 27 7.31 9.37 5.39
C GLU A 27 7.52 10.88 5.31
N GLN A 28 6.80 11.56 4.41
CA GLN A 28 6.80 13.02 4.32
C GLN A 28 6.07 13.70 5.48
N GLY A 29 5.49 12.93 6.42
CA GLY A 29 4.69 13.45 7.53
C GLY A 29 3.35 14.06 7.11
N THR A 30 2.94 13.84 5.85
CA THR A 30 1.65 14.32 5.32
C THR A 30 0.49 13.46 5.82
N LEU A 31 0.75 12.17 6.06
CA LEU A 31 -0.20 11.25 6.69
C LEU A 31 0.30 10.84 8.06
N THR A 32 -0.62 10.73 9.01
CA THR A 32 -0.36 10.00 10.25
C THR A 32 -0.36 8.50 9.99
N LYS A 33 0.24 7.74 10.91
CA LYS A 33 0.29 6.27 10.85
C LYS A 33 -1.11 5.64 10.77
N LYS A 34 -2.08 6.26 11.46
CA LYS A 34 -3.49 5.87 11.46
C LYS A 34 -4.16 6.12 10.11
N GLU A 35 -3.87 7.25 9.47
CA GLU A 35 -4.41 7.57 8.14
C GLU A 35 -3.81 6.68 7.05
N ALA A 36 -2.49 6.46 7.07
CA ALA A 36 -1.82 5.53 6.17
C ALA A 36 -2.40 4.11 6.27
N SER A 37 -2.59 3.61 7.51
CA SER A 37 -3.22 2.32 7.77
C SER A 37 -4.66 2.26 7.24
N LYS A 38 -5.48 3.30 7.46
CA LYS A 38 -6.86 3.35 6.95
C LYS A 38 -6.93 3.35 5.42
N LEU A 39 -6.05 4.10 4.76
CA LEU A 39 -5.97 4.11 3.29
C LEU A 39 -5.58 2.74 2.75
N ALA A 40 -4.62 2.07 3.40
CA ALA A 40 -4.23 0.71 3.06
C ALA A 40 -5.36 -0.30 3.31
N GLU A 41 -6.14 -0.17 4.39
CA GLU A 41 -7.32 -0.99 4.64
C GLU A 41 -8.39 -0.82 3.54
N HIS A 42 -8.56 0.41 3.05
CA HIS A 42 -9.48 0.71 1.95
C HIS A 42 -9.01 0.09 0.63
N LEU A 43 -7.71 0.19 0.34
CA LEU A 43 -7.11 -0.50 -0.80
C LEU A 43 -7.27 -2.01 -0.69
N LEU A 44 -7.02 -2.59 0.49
CA LEU A 44 -7.14 -4.02 0.73
C LEU A 44 -8.56 -4.53 0.47
N LYS A 45 -9.58 -3.78 0.92
CA LYS A 45 -11.00 -4.11 0.65
C LYS A 45 -11.31 -4.10 -0.84
N LYS A 46 -10.85 -3.08 -1.56
CA LYS A 46 -11.00 -3.01 -3.02
C LYS A 46 -10.27 -4.16 -3.72
N PHE A 47 -9.07 -4.50 -3.24
CA PHE A 47 -8.26 -5.56 -3.83
C PHE A 47 -8.86 -6.94 -3.64
N LYS A 48 -9.37 -7.24 -2.43
CA LYS A 48 -10.06 -8.50 -2.15
C LYS A 48 -11.35 -8.71 -2.95
N ALA A 49 -11.98 -7.62 -3.41
CA ALA A 49 -13.14 -7.69 -4.28
C ALA A 49 -12.77 -8.03 -5.74
N PHE A 50 -11.49 -7.95 -6.10
CA PHE A 50 -11.00 -8.29 -7.42
C PHE A 50 -10.75 -9.80 -7.54
N LYS A 51 -11.14 -10.40 -8.67
CA LYS A 51 -10.88 -11.81 -8.98
C LYS A 51 -9.73 -11.88 -9.98
N PRO A 52 -8.54 -12.37 -9.59
CA PRO A 52 -7.41 -12.43 -10.51
C PRO A 52 -7.63 -13.46 -11.61
N GLN A 53 -7.04 -13.21 -12.78
CA GLN A 53 -6.85 -14.24 -13.82
C GLN A 53 -5.83 -15.28 -13.31
N LYS A 54 -5.95 -16.53 -13.77
CA LYS A 54 -5.15 -17.66 -13.26
C LYS A 54 -3.64 -17.42 -13.43
N GLU A 55 -3.25 -16.80 -14.54
CA GLU A 55 -1.88 -16.46 -14.92
C GLU A 55 -1.28 -15.33 -14.07
N LYS A 56 -2.13 -14.57 -13.37
CA LYS A 56 -1.71 -13.45 -12.49
C LYS A 56 -1.95 -13.72 -11.01
N LYS A 57 -2.26 -14.97 -10.65
CA LYS A 57 -2.61 -15.33 -9.27
C LYS A 57 -1.46 -15.08 -8.29
N GLU A 58 -0.23 -15.44 -8.66
CA GLU A 58 0.95 -15.23 -7.81
C GLU A 58 1.24 -13.74 -7.59
N GLN A 59 1.21 -12.94 -8.67
CA GLN A 59 1.35 -11.50 -8.58
C GLN A 59 0.24 -10.88 -7.72
N TYR A 60 -1.00 -11.36 -7.85
CA TYR A 60 -2.12 -10.92 -7.02
C TYR A 60 -1.91 -11.27 -5.54
N GLU A 61 -1.55 -12.51 -5.20
CA GLU A 61 -1.30 -12.93 -3.81
C GLU A 61 -0.14 -12.12 -3.20
N PHE A 62 0.92 -11.89 -3.97
CA PHE A 62 2.04 -11.07 -3.53
C PHE A 62 1.63 -9.63 -3.21
N ILE A 63 0.89 -8.96 -4.12
CA ILE A 63 0.40 -7.60 -3.88
C ILE A 63 -0.59 -7.56 -2.69
N LEU A 64 -1.40 -8.62 -2.53
CA LEU A 64 -2.34 -8.75 -1.41
C LEU A 64 -1.58 -8.73 -0.08
N ASP A 65 -0.50 -9.50 0.02
CA ASP A 65 0.33 -9.60 1.22
C ASP A 65 1.03 -8.28 1.55
N LEU A 66 1.52 -7.57 0.53
CA LEU A 66 2.08 -6.22 0.72
C LEU A 66 1.03 -5.25 1.23
N CYS A 67 -0.21 -5.33 0.71
CA CYS A 67 -1.28 -4.44 1.13
C CYS A 67 -1.71 -4.74 2.57
N ILE A 68 -1.79 -6.02 2.95
CA ILE A 68 -2.02 -6.46 4.33
C ILE A 68 -0.94 -5.89 5.23
N SER A 69 0.32 -6.05 4.86
CA SER A 69 1.46 -5.53 5.60
C SER A 69 1.31 -4.02 5.84
N LEU A 70 1.07 -3.24 4.79
CA LEU A 70 0.88 -1.79 4.93
C LEU A 70 -0.27 -1.42 5.90
N THR A 71 -1.34 -2.21 5.99
CA THR A 71 -2.41 -1.96 6.99
C THR A 71 -1.91 -2.07 8.44
N THR A 72 -0.86 -2.85 8.68
CA THR A 72 -0.30 -3.09 10.01
C THR A 72 0.70 -2.04 10.45
N ILE A 73 1.03 -1.05 9.61
CA ILE A 73 1.98 0.02 9.95
C ILE A 73 1.62 0.74 11.26
N LYS A 74 0.32 0.87 11.57
CA LYS A 74 -0.16 1.44 12.85
C LYS A 74 0.34 0.70 14.10
N ARG A 75 0.80 -0.55 13.95
CA ARG A 75 1.32 -1.41 15.03
C ARG A 75 2.85 -1.49 15.04
N ALA A 76 3.54 -0.94 14.05
CA ALA A 76 5.00 -0.96 14.02
C ALA A 76 5.55 -0.11 15.19
N GLU A 77 6.48 -0.67 15.97
CA GLU A 77 7.22 0.11 16.96
C GLU A 77 8.10 1.13 16.23
N GLU A 78 8.21 2.35 16.77
CA GLU A 78 8.94 3.46 16.14
C GLU A 78 10.38 3.08 15.75
N ARG A 79 11.08 2.34 16.60
CA ARG A 79 12.47 1.89 16.35
C ARG A 79 12.63 0.96 15.14
N PHE A 80 11.56 0.28 14.72
CA PHE A 80 11.58 -0.66 13.58
C PHE A 80 10.82 -0.14 12.37
N GLU A 81 10.13 0.99 12.51
CA GLU A 81 9.24 1.52 11.50
C GLU A 81 9.96 1.87 10.20
N GLN A 82 11.13 2.49 10.29
CA GLN A 82 11.93 2.83 9.10
C GLN A 82 12.39 1.58 8.36
N HIS A 83 12.82 0.55 9.09
CA HIS A 83 13.20 -0.75 8.50
C HIS A 83 12.00 -1.43 7.84
N TYR A 84 10.84 -1.39 8.49
CA TYR A 84 9.60 -1.93 7.99
C TYR A 84 9.16 -1.26 6.69
N LEU A 85 9.18 0.07 6.65
CA LEU A 85 8.86 0.86 5.46
C LEU A 85 9.84 0.60 4.31
N LYS A 86 11.14 0.56 4.62
CA LYS A 86 12.17 0.26 3.64
C LYS A 86 11.94 -1.11 3.00
N SER A 87 11.70 -2.14 3.83
CA SER A 87 11.39 -3.50 3.36
C SER A 87 10.14 -3.50 2.46
N LEU A 88 9.06 -2.83 2.88
CA LEU A 88 7.84 -2.72 2.07
C LEU A 88 8.09 -2.07 0.70
N LYS A 89 8.89 -1.01 0.64
CA LYS A 89 9.26 -0.37 -0.63
C LYS A 89 10.06 -1.29 -1.52
N GLU A 90 11.02 -2.02 -0.97
CA GLU A 90 11.82 -2.98 -1.73
C GLU A 90 10.95 -4.08 -2.35
N GLU A 91 9.99 -4.61 -1.59
CA GLU A 91 9.04 -5.59 -2.10
C GLU A 91 8.08 -4.99 -3.15
N LEU A 92 7.64 -3.73 -3.00
CA LEU A 92 6.83 -3.05 -4.02
C LEU A 92 7.61 -2.85 -5.34
N VAL A 93 8.92 -2.57 -5.26
CA VAL A 93 9.80 -2.50 -6.44
C VAL A 93 9.90 -3.87 -7.12
N LYS A 94 9.95 -4.97 -6.36
CA LYS A 94 9.90 -6.33 -6.93
C LYS A 94 8.56 -6.60 -7.60
N ALA A 95 7.45 -6.22 -6.97
CA ALA A 95 6.10 -6.42 -7.50
C ALA A 95 5.90 -5.77 -8.89
N LYS A 96 6.58 -4.63 -9.15
CA LYS A 96 6.56 -3.94 -10.46
C LYS A 96 7.31 -4.67 -11.57
N LYS A 97 8.22 -5.57 -11.21
CA LYS A 97 9.07 -6.32 -12.15
C LYS A 97 8.53 -7.72 -12.45
N MET A 98 7.45 -8.13 -11.76
CA MET A 98 6.71 -9.37 -12.01
C MET A 98 5.67 -9.17 -13.10
#